data_AF-A0A8T6I9G4-F1
#
_entry.id   AF-A0A8T6I9G4-F1
#
_cell.length_a   1.000
_cell.length_b   1.000
_cell.length_c   1.000
_cell.angle_alpha   90.00
_cell.angle_beta   90.00
_cell.angle_gamma   90.00
#
_symmetry.space_group_name_H-M   'P 1'
#
loop_
_entity.id
_entity.type
_entity.pdbx_description
1 polymer ?
#
loop_
_entity_poly.entity_id
_entity_poly.type
_entity_poly.pdbx_seq_one_letter_code
_entity_poly.pdbx_strand_id
1 'polypeptide(L)'
;MAANVSITAGTLVRRTKRARILVLGFPLAHRSPIQVAEDAAMLDVISGGRLIAGFVRGVGTEIHPANTNPSDTRERMQEAHDLIIKAWKTQDVFNWEGKHYHYRYVNPWPRPYQQPHPPIWITGSQPAAVPWVADHHYTLATVLTSYEQTEALFGAYRKRCEEMNYPEPGSDRFAYCALTFTGETDQKAEEGGRKLLWYLNKRRPVG
;
A
#
# COMPACT_ATOMS: atom_id res chain seq x y z
N MET A 1 1.52 12.62 -10.88
CA MET A 1 0.45 12.71 -9.88
C MET A 1 -0.64 11.71 -10.24
N ALA A 2 -0.78 10.61 -9.49
CA ALA A 2 -1.88 9.68 -9.72
C ALA A 2 -3.22 10.32 -9.33
N ALA A 3 -4.30 9.88 -9.98
CA ALA A 3 -5.66 10.27 -9.62
C ALA A 3 -5.94 9.98 -8.13
N ASN A 4 -6.83 10.75 -7.51
CA ASN A 4 -7.17 10.54 -6.10
C ASN A 4 -7.86 9.17 -5.91
N VAL A 5 -7.12 8.22 -5.33
CA VAL A 5 -7.56 6.84 -5.11
C VAL A 5 -8.80 6.74 -4.21
N SER A 6 -8.99 7.69 -3.28
CA SER A 6 -10.13 7.70 -2.37
C SER A 6 -11.45 7.91 -3.11
N ILE A 7 -11.45 8.76 -4.14
CA ILE A 7 -12.65 9.06 -4.95
C ILE A 7 -13.06 7.82 -5.76
N THR A 8 -12.09 7.18 -6.41
CA THR A 8 -12.33 5.94 -7.17
C THR A 8 -12.83 4.82 -6.25
N ALA A 9 -12.19 4.64 -5.09
CA ALA A 9 -12.59 3.66 -4.10
C ALA A 9 -14.01 3.93 -3.58
N GLY A 10 -14.37 5.18 -3.27
CA GLY A 10 -15.72 5.54 -2.82
C GLY A 10 -16.81 5.16 -3.83
N THR A 11 -16.54 5.30 -5.13
CA THR A 11 -17.45 4.84 -6.20
C THR A 11 -17.64 3.33 -6.18
N LEU A 12 -16.55 2.57 -5.98
CA LEU A 12 -16.59 1.10 -5.90
C LEU A 12 -17.28 0.61 -4.62
N VAL A 13 -17.06 1.29 -3.49
CA VAL A 13 -17.70 0.99 -2.20
C VAL A 13 -19.21 0.97 -2.35
N ARG A 14 -19.78 1.98 -3.02
CA ARG A 14 -21.23 2.09 -3.21
C ARG A 14 -21.80 1.00 -4.12
N ARG A 15 -21.05 0.61 -5.17
CA ARG A 15 -21.50 -0.35 -6.19
C ARG A 15 -21.37 -1.81 -5.76
N THR A 16 -20.46 -2.12 -4.83
CA THR A 16 -20.18 -3.48 -4.37
C THR A 16 -20.74 -3.73 -2.98
N LYS A 17 -21.18 -4.96 -2.70
CA LYS A 17 -21.74 -5.34 -1.39
C LYS A 17 -20.87 -6.31 -0.59
N ARG A 18 -20.08 -7.15 -1.27
CA ARG A 18 -19.29 -8.22 -0.65
C ARG A 18 -17.79 -8.13 -0.93
N ALA A 19 -17.41 -7.56 -2.08
CA ALA A 19 -16.01 -7.48 -2.47
C ALA A 19 -15.22 -6.62 -1.49
N ARG A 20 -14.05 -7.09 -1.07
CA ARG A 20 -13.06 -6.24 -0.38
C ARG A 20 -12.48 -5.25 -1.37
N ILE A 21 -12.15 -4.07 -0.89
CA ILE A 21 -11.67 -2.96 -1.71
C ILE A 21 -10.26 -2.66 -1.25
N LEU A 22 -9.29 -3.13 -2.03
CA LEU A 22 -7.91 -2.79 -1.84
C LEU A 22 -7.60 -1.46 -2.55
N VAL A 23 -7.16 -0.48 -1.77
CA VAL A 23 -6.52 0.71 -2.31
C VAL A 23 -5.03 0.45 -2.34
N LEU A 24 -4.44 0.17 -3.51
CA LEU A 24 -3.00 -0.11 -3.67
C LEU A 24 -2.32 1.01 -4.50
N GLY A 25 -2.03 2.19 -3.93
CA GLY A 25 -2.17 2.56 -2.52
C GLY A 25 -2.02 4.06 -2.24
N PHE A 26 -2.16 4.41 -0.97
CA PHE A 26 -1.98 5.77 -0.46
C PHE A 26 -0.48 6.10 -0.38
N PRO A 27 0.00 7.12 -1.12
CA PRO A 27 1.41 7.47 -1.10
C PRO A 27 1.75 8.31 0.12
N LEU A 28 2.25 7.66 1.17
CA LEU A 28 2.39 8.28 2.49
C LEU A 28 3.51 9.31 2.57
N ALA A 29 4.61 9.13 1.82
CA ALA A 29 5.80 9.97 1.97
C ALA A 29 5.56 11.45 1.66
N HIS A 30 4.52 11.77 0.89
CA HIS A 30 4.26 13.12 0.40
C HIS A 30 2.76 13.51 0.45
N ARG A 31 1.92 12.72 1.12
CA ARG A 31 0.54 13.13 1.47
C ARG A 31 0.43 13.44 2.95
N SER A 32 -0.59 14.22 3.31
CA SER A 32 -0.92 14.47 4.71
C SER A 32 -1.37 13.15 5.36
N PRO A 33 -0.67 12.66 6.41
CA PRO A 33 -1.07 11.43 7.10
C PRO A 33 -2.46 11.56 7.76
N ILE A 34 -2.84 12.76 8.19
CA ILE A 34 -4.18 13.03 8.75
C ILE A 34 -5.26 12.81 7.69
N GLN A 35 -5.08 13.38 6.49
CA GLN A 35 -6.04 13.20 5.40
C GLN A 35 -6.13 11.73 4.97
N VAL A 36 -5.00 11.02 4.93
CA VAL A 36 -5.01 9.58 4.63
C VAL A 36 -5.74 8.80 5.71
N ALA A 37 -5.53 9.13 6.99
CA ALA A 37 -6.22 8.48 8.10
C ALA A 37 -7.74 8.68 8.01
N GLU A 38 -8.20 9.90 7.70
CA GLU A 38 -9.61 10.25 7.53
C GLU A 38 -10.22 9.56 6.30
N ASP A 39 -9.57 9.67 5.14
CA ASP A 39 -10.03 9.06 3.89
C ASP A 39 -10.20 7.55 4.02
N ALA A 40 -9.19 6.86 4.55
CA ALA A 40 -9.24 5.42 4.70
C ALA A 40 -10.24 5.00 5.80
N ALA A 41 -10.33 5.71 6.92
CA ALA A 41 -11.35 5.41 7.92
C ALA A 41 -12.78 5.63 7.36
N MET A 42 -12.99 6.71 6.62
CA MET A 42 -14.27 6.97 5.94
C MET A 42 -14.61 5.86 4.97
N LEU A 43 -13.69 5.48 4.07
CA LEU A 43 -13.88 4.38 3.12
C LEU A 43 -14.22 3.07 3.83
N ASP A 44 -13.56 2.79 4.94
CA ASP A 44 -13.82 1.60 5.73
C ASP A 44 -15.23 1.60 6.31
N VAL A 45 -15.63 2.70 6.94
CA VAL A 45 -16.98 2.91 7.50
C VAL A 45 -18.06 2.81 6.43
N ILE A 46 -17.95 3.56 5.33
CA ILE A 46 -18.97 3.52 4.27
C ILE A 46 -19.01 2.18 3.52
N SER A 47 -17.94 1.38 3.62
CA SER A 47 -17.90 0.03 3.07
C SER A 47 -18.46 -1.04 3.99
N GLY A 48 -18.63 -0.74 5.28
CA GLY A 48 -19.00 -1.73 6.30
C GLY A 48 -17.85 -2.71 6.59
N GLY A 49 -16.62 -2.21 6.65
CA GLY A 49 -15.45 -3.00 7.03
C GLY A 49 -14.87 -3.87 5.90
N ARG A 50 -14.84 -3.34 4.68
CA ARG A 50 -14.32 -4.04 3.49
C ARG A 50 -13.03 -3.44 2.96
N LEU A 51 -12.48 -2.40 3.60
CA LEU A 51 -11.28 -1.74 3.11
C LEU A 51 -10.04 -2.62 3.38
N ILE A 52 -9.12 -2.60 2.43
CA ILE A 52 -7.72 -2.97 2.66
C ILE A 52 -6.89 -1.72 2.35
N ALA A 53 -6.17 -1.23 3.36
CA ALA A 53 -5.37 -0.01 3.28
C ALA A 53 -3.99 -0.35 2.72
N GLY A 54 -3.78 -0.14 1.43
CA GLY A 54 -2.46 -0.25 0.83
C GLY A 54 -1.67 1.05 1.03
N PHE A 55 -0.52 0.97 1.69
CA PHE A 55 0.40 2.09 1.83
C PHE A 55 1.60 1.92 0.91
N VAL A 56 1.95 3.00 0.22
CA VAL A 56 3.07 3.02 -0.72
C VAL A 56 4.00 4.18 -0.40
N ARG A 57 5.27 4.03 -0.75
CA ARG A 57 6.28 5.11 -0.61
C ARG A 57 6.00 6.28 -1.56
N GLY A 58 5.35 6.01 -2.70
CA GLY A 58 5.20 6.96 -3.80
C GLY A 58 6.31 6.81 -4.84
N VAL A 59 6.09 7.41 -6.01
CA VAL A 59 7.02 7.35 -7.16
C VAL A 59 7.51 8.75 -7.53
N GLY A 60 8.58 8.84 -8.32
CA GLY A 60 9.21 10.13 -8.69
C GLY A 60 8.21 11.15 -9.26
N THR A 61 7.23 10.71 -10.06
CA THR A 61 6.19 11.57 -10.64
C THR A 61 5.21 12.19 -9.65
N GLU A 62 5.32 11.83 -8.37
CA GLU A 62 4.54 12.39 -7.26
C GLU A 62 5.45 13.05 -6.22
N ILE A 63 6.63 12.48 -5.97
CA ILE A 63 7.64 13.00 -5.04
C ILE A 63 8.16 14.38 -5.50
N HIS A 64 8.52 14.51 -6.79
CA HIS A 64 9.05 15.77 -7.33
C HIS A 64 8.07 16.94 -7.21
N PRO A 65 6.81 16.85 -7.68
CA PRO A 65 5.87 17.97 -7.55
C PRO A 65 5.44 18.26 -6.11
N ALA A 66 5.59 17.29 -5.20
CA ALA A 66 5.35 17.48 -3.78
C ALA A 66 6.55 18.09 -3.03
N ASN A 67 7.63 18.47 -3.73
CA ASN A 67 8.86 19.03 -3.17
C ASN A 67 9.43 18.24 -1.99
N THR A 68 9.22 16.92 -2.01
CA THR A 68 9.69 16.03 -0.95
C THR A 68 11.09 15.53 -1.31
N ASN A 69 12.02 15.61 -0.35
CA ASN A 69 13.37 15.09 -0.52
C ASN A 69 13.32 13.56 -0.77
N PRO A 70 13.83 13.06 -1.91
CA PRO A 70 13.81 11.63 -2.21
C PRO A 70 14.50 10.74 -1.17
N SER A 71 15.55 11.23 -0.49
CA SER A 71 16.27 10.46 0.54
C SER A 71 15.39 10.15 1.76
N ASP A 72 14.45 11.04 2.07
CA ASP A 72 13.68 10.99 3.30
C ASP A 72 12.38 10.19 3.10
N THR A 73 12.07 9.77 1.87
CA THR A 73 10.78 9.15 1.55
C THR A 73 10.46 7.88 2.35
N ARG A 74 11.49 7.11 2.74
CA ARG A 74 11.33 5.94 3.58
C ARG A 74 10.93 6.31 5.01
N GLU A 75 11.71 7.18 5.66
CA GLU A 75 11.45 7.61 7.03
C GLU A 75 10.14 8.40 7.14
N ARG A 76 9.83 9.26 6.16
CA ARG A 76 8.54 9.96 6.06
C ARG A 76 7.36 9.00 5.97
N MET A 77 7.45 7.96 5.15
CA MET A 77 6.39 6.96 5.02
C MET A 77 6.17 6.21 6.34
N GLN A 78 7.24 5.81 7.02
CA GLN A 78 7.16 5.10 8.30
C GLN A 78 6.58 6.00 9.41
N GLU A 79 7.03 7.25 9.51
CA GLU A 79 6.47 8.20 10.47
C GLU A 79 4.99 8.50 10.20
N ALA A 80 4.61 8.71 8.93
CA ALA A 80 3.22 8.90 8.52
C ALA A 80 2.37 7.67 8.86
N HIS A 81 2.89 6.46 8.63
CA HIS A 81 2.24 5.23 9.03
C HIS A 81 1.96 5.20 10.53
N ASP A 82 2.96 5.44 11.37
CA ASP A 82 2.82 5.35 12.82
C ASP A 82 1.80 6.37 13.34
N LEU A 83 1.79 7.57 12.75
CA LEU A 83 0.79 8.60 13.02
C LEU A 83 -0.61 8.11 12.65
N ILE A 84 -0.81 7.55 11.45
CA ILE A 84 -2.10 7.01 11.00
C ILE A 84 -2.59 5.90 11.95
N ILE A 85 -1.71 4.97 12.34
CA ILE A 85 -2.06 3.89 13.26
C ILE A 85 -2.47 4.45 14.62
N LYS A 86 -1.73 5.43 15.16
CA LYS A 86 -2.10 6.09 16.42
C LYS A 86 -3.44 6.82 16.30
N ALA A 87 -3.67 7.50 15.19
CA ALA A 87 -4.92 8.18 14.88
C ALA A 87 -6.13 7.24 14.80
N TRP A 88 -5.96 6.00 14.34
CA TRP A 88 -7.04 5.02 14.30
C TRP A 88 -7.30 4.35 15.64
N LYS A 89 -6.26 4.14 16.45
CA LYS A 89 -6.37 3.42 17.74
C LYS A 89 -6.79 4.31 18.91
N THR A 90 -6.44 5.59 18.88
CA THR A 90 -6.65 6.50 20.02
C THR A 90 -8.05 7.09 19.99
N GLN A 91 -8.76 7.09 21.12
CA GLN A 91 -10.06 7.77 21.25
C GLN A 91 -9.90 9.25 21.63
N ASP A 92 -8.85 9.57 22.37
CA ASP A 92 -8.52 10.92 22.82
C ASP A 92 -7.74 11.73 21.77
N VAL A 93 -7.68 13.04 22.03
CA VAL A 93 -6.80 13.97 21.32
C VAL A 93 -5.35 13.68 21.71
N PHE A 94 -4.44 13.75 20.74
CA PHE A 94 -3.00 13.69 21.02
C PHE A 94 -2.20 14.71 20.21
N ASN A 95 -0.97 14.97 20.63
CA ASN A 95 0.03 15.70 19.85
C ASN A 95 0.96 14.72 19.11
N TRP A 96 1.48 15.17 17.97
CA TRP A 96 2.50 14.47 17.20
C TRP A 96 3.63 15.44 16.85
N GLU A 97 4.80 15.24 17.45
CA GLU A 97 6.00 16.04 17.18
C GLU A 97 7.09 15.07 16.70
N GLY A 98 7.02 14.71 15.42
CA GLY A 98 7.98 13.80 14.79
C GLY A 98 9.08 14.55 14.05
N LYS A 99 9.80 13.86 13.16
CA LYS A 99 10.88 14.47 12.36
C LYS A 99 10.31 15.20 11.14
N HIS A 100 9.23 14.66 10.58
CA HIS A 100 8.65 15.12 9.32
C HIS A 100 7.26 15.72 9.46
N TYR A 101 6.53 15.35 10.50
CA TYR A 101 5.18 15.81 10.76
C TYR A 101 5.08 16.41 12.15
N HIS A 102 4.41 17.57 12.22
CA HIS A 102 4.19 18.32 13.45
C HIS A 102 2.72 18.72 13.53
N TYR A 103 1.99 18.12 14.47
CA TYR A 103 0.59 18.38 14.71
C TYR A 103 0.36 18.54 16.22
N ARG A 104 0.03 19.77 16.62
CA ARG A 104 -0.25 20.10 18.03
C ARG A 104 -1.53 19.45 18.55
N TYR A 105 -2.47 19.16 17.66
CA TYR A 105 -3.79 18.62 17.98
C TYR A 105 -4.21 17.64 16.87
N VAL A 106 -4.31 16.36 17.22
CA VAL A 106 -4.72 15.28 16.30
C VAL A 106 -5.94 14.58 16.88
N ASN A 107 -7.03 14.60 16.12
CA ASN A 107 -8.27 13.86 16.43
C ASN A 107 -9.11 13.63 15.15
N PRO A 108 -8.64 12.84 14.18
CA PRO A 108 -9.35 12.65 12.92
C PRO A 108 -10.62 11.84 13.10
N TRP A 109 -11.68 12.13 12.35
CA TRP A 109 -12.92 11.35 12.36
C TRP A 109 -13.37 11.08 10.92
N PRO A 110 -14.03 9.92 10.64
CA PRO A 110 -14.41 8.87 11.58
C PRO A 110 -13.23 7.97 12.00
N ARG A 111 -13.43 7.10 12.99
CA ARG A 111 -12.54 5.96 13.23
C ARG A 111 -12.87 4.82 12.26
N PRO A 112 -11.92 3.93 11.93
CA PRO A 112 -12.22 2.77 11.11
C PRO A 112 -13.29 1.89 11.73
N TYR A 113 -14.10 1.25 10.88
CA TYR A 113 -15.08 0.25 11.27
C TYR A 113 -14.39 -1.02 11.76
N GLN A 114 -13.35 -1.45 11.05
CA GLN A 114 -12.55 -2.62 11.39
C GLN A 114 -11.62 -2.34 12.57
N GLN A 115 -11.58 -3.28 13.52
CA GLN A 115 -10.71 -3.23 14.68
C GLN A 115 -9.55 -4.23 14.55
N PRO A 116 -8.32 -3.88 14.98
CA PRO A 116 -7.90 -2.56 15.48
C PRO A 116 -7.75 -1.50 14.38
N HIS A 117 -7.75 -1.91 13.11
CA HIS A 117 -7.77 -1.07 11.91
C HIS A 117 -8.04 -1.97 10.69
N PRO A 118 -8.26 -1.41 9.48
CA PRO A 118 -8.35 -2.21 8.25
C PRO A 118 -7.02 -2.95 7.99
N PRO A 119 -7.03 -4.14 7.34
CA PRO A 119 -5.82 -4.82 6.95
C PRO A 119 -4.90 -3.92 6.11
N ILE A 120 -3.60 -3.97 6.38
CA ILE A 120 -2.61 -3.11 5.72
C ILE A 120 -1.78 -3.93 4.75
N TRP A 121 -1.66 -3.40 3.55
CA TRP A 121 -0.79 -3.94 2.51
C TRP A 121 0.33 -2.95 2.23
N ILE A 122 1.57 -3.42 2.10
CA ILE A 122 2.71 -2.58 1.74
C ILE A 122 3.24 -3.04 0.40
N THR A 123 3.44 -2.10 -0.52
CA THR A 123 4.12 -2.43 -1.78
C THR A 123 5.63 -2.42 -1.57
N GLY A 124 6.30 -3.50 -1.98
CA GLY A 124 7.75 -3.60 -1.92
C GLY A 124 8.34 -3.99 -3.27
N SER A 125 9.44 -3.34 -3.65
CA SER A 125 10.24 -3.70 -4.82
C SER A 125 11.73 -3.86 -4.49
N GLN A 126 12.12 -3.62 -3.24
CA GLN A 126 13.50 -3.70 -2.77
C GLN A 126 13.56 -4.51 -1.46
N PRO A 127 14.47 -5.49 -1.35
CA PRO A 127 14.60 -6.33 -0.14
C PRO A 127 14.80 -5.52 1.15
N ALA A 128 15.48 -4.38 1.08
CA ALA A 128 15.75 -3.53 2.24
C ALA A 128 14.50 -2.99 2.96
N ALA A 129 13.34 -2.96 2.30
CA ALA A 129 12.08 -2.54 2.90
C ALA A 129 11.31 -3.69 3.57
N VAL A 130 11.63 -4.95 3.22
CA VAL A 130 10.87 -6.13 3.62
C VAL A 130 10.88 -6.39 5.13
N PRO A 131 12.00 -6.22 5.87
CA PRO A 131 12.01 -6.49 7.31
C PRO A 131 10.96 -5.68 8.08
N TRP A 132 10.79 -4.39 7.72
CA TRP A 132 9.80 -3.53 8.35
C TRP A 132 8.37 -4.01 8.10
N VAL A 133 8.08 -4.56 6.92
CA VAL A 133 6.75 -5.11 6.59
C VAL A 133 6.48 -6.38 7.40
N ALA A 134 7.48 -7.24 7.54
CA ALA A 134 7.39 -8.48 8.32
C ALA A 134 7.24 -8.21 9.83
N ASP A 135 7.97 -7.22 10.36
CA ASP A 135 7.89 -6.82 11.77
C ASP A 135 6.50 -6.28 12.16
N HIS A 136 5.76 -5.74 11.20
CA HIS A 136 4.37 -5.30 11.40
C HIS A 136 3.34 -6.37 11.01
N HIS A 137 3.79 -7.54 10.53
CA HIS A 137 2.95 -8.62 10.01
C HIS A 137 2.00 -8.18 8.88
N TYR A 138 2.41 -7.20 8.06
CA TYR A 138 1.60 -6.74 6.93
C TYR A 138 1.74 -7.64 5.71
N THR A 139 0.77 -7.57 4.80
CA THR A 139 0.85 -8.25 3.51
C THR A 139 1.82 -7.50 2.59
N LEU A 140 2.81 -8.21 2.08
CA LEU A 140 3.76 -7.70 1.10
C LEU A 140 3.18 -7.89 -0.31
N ALA A 141 2.93 -6.78 -1.00
CA ALA A 141 2.48 -6.78 -2.39
C ALA A 141 3.64 -6.41 -3.33
N THR A 142 3.86 -7.21 -4.37
CA THR A 142 4.79 -6.90 -5.46
C THR A 142 4.00 -6.63 -6.74
N VAL A 143 4.54 -5.77 -7.60
CA VAL A 143 3.85 -5.31 -8.82
C VAL A 143 4.78 -5.47 -10.00
N LEU A 144 4.47 -6.45 -10.86
CA LEU A 144 5.20 -6.69 -12.12
C LEU A 144 6.71 -6.88 -11.95
N THR A 145 7.13 -7.44 -10.81
CA THR A 145 8.52 -7.84 -10.55
C THR A 145 8.86 -9.12 -11.30
N SER A 146 10.14 -9.34 -11.62
CA SER A 146 10.55 -10.63 -12.20
C SER A 146 10.36 -11.77 -11.19
N TYR A 147 10.46 -13.01 -11.67
CA TYR A 147 10.42 -14.19 -10.80
C TYR A 147 11.50 -14.09 -9.71
N GLU A 148 12.75 -13.82 -10.11
CA GLU A 148 13.92 -13.75 -9.22
C GLU A 148 13.76 -12.62 -8.19
N GLN A 149 13.23 -11.48 -8.62
CA GLN A 149 12.95 -10.36 -7.71
C GLN A 149 11.86 -10.72 -6.70
N THR A 150 10.79 -11.37 -7.15
CA THR A 150 9.68 -11.78 -6.29
C THR A 150 10.13 -12.83 -5.28
N GLU A 151 10.90 -13.82 -5.74
CA GLU A 151 11.51 -14.84 -4.89
C GLU A 151 12.42 -14.22 -3.83
N ALA A 152 13.30 -13.28 -4.21
CA ALA A 152 14.16 -12.58 -3.26
C ALA A 152 13.36 -11.78 -2.22
N LEU A 153 12.28 -11.10 -2.63
CA LEU A 153 11.43 -10.31 -1.73
C LEU A 153 10.64 -11.19 -0.75
N PHE A 154 9.99 -12.24 -1.23
CA PHE A 154 9.22 -13.16 -0.39
C PHE A 154 10.16 -13.98 0.51
N GLY A 155 11.31 -14.40 -0.02
CA GLY A 155 12.37 -15.06 0.75
C GLY A 155 12.89 -14.17 1.88
N ALA A 156 13.13 -12.88 1.63
CA ALA A 156 13.54 -11.94 2.68
C ALA A 156 12.49 -11.79 3.79
N TYR A 157 11.19 -11.87 3.46
CA TYR A 157 10.11 -11.83 4.46
C TYR A 157 10.15 -13.09 5.33
N ARG A 158 10.21 -14.28 4.70
CA ARG A 158 10.27 -15.56 5.43
C ARG A 158 11.50 -15.61 6.32
N LYS A 159 12.66 -15.23 5.80
CA LYS A 159 13.90 -15.13 6.57
C LYS A 159 13.76 -14.20 7.77
N ARG A 160 13.12 -13.03 7.61
CA ARG A 160 12.88 -12.13 8.74
C ARG A 160 11.98 -12.78 9.80
N CYS A 161 10.94 -13.51 9.39
CA CYS A 161 10.10 -14.25 10.32
C CYS A 161 10.90 -15.30 11.10
N GLU A 162 11.78 -16.05 10.43
CA GLU A 162 12.67 -17.02 11.08
C GLU A 162 13.62 -16.33 12.07
N GLU A 163 14.31 -15.27 11.66
CA GLU A 163 15.26 -14.51 12.50
C GLU A 163 14.61 -13.95 13.78
N MET A 164 13.33 -13.59 13.70
CA MET A 164 12.57 -13.00 14.81
C MET A 164 11.70 -14.02 15.57
N ASN A 165 11.74 -15.31 15.20
CA ASN A 165 10.87 -16.36 15.73
C ASN A 165 9.36 -16.04 15.59
N TYR A 166 8.96 -15.37 14.52
CA TYR A 166 7.55 -15.21 14.16
C TYR A 166 6.99 -16.49 13.54
N PRO A 167 5.67 -16.72 13.60
CA PRO A 167 5.03 -17.82 12.87
C PRO A 167 5.36 -17.77 11.38
N GLU A 168 5.48 -18.93 10.75
CA GLU A 168 5.71 -19.02 9.32
C GLU A 168 4.60 -18.29 8.55
N PRO A 169 4.95 -17.35 7.64
CA PRO A 169 3.95 -16.54 6.96
C PRO A 169 3.19 -17.38 5.93
N GLY A 170 1.86 -17.43 6.08
CA GLY A 170 0.98 -18.04 5.09
C GLY A 170 0.93 -17.26 3.77
N SER A 171 0.29 -17.84 2.75
CA SER A 171 0.10 -17.19 1.45
C SER A 171 -0.69 -15.88 1.53
N ASP A 172 -1.44 -15.66 2.62
CA ASP A 172 -2.17 -14.42 2.90
C ASP A 172 -1.25 -13.21 3.19
N ARG A 173 0.04 -13.44 3.46
CA ARG A 173 1.05 -12.39 3.63
C ARG A 173 1.72 -11.97 2.33
N PHE A 174 1.40 -12.62 1.22
CA PHE A 174 2.03 -12.37 -0.06
C PHE A 174 1.00 -12.06 -1.15
N ALA A 175 1.24 -11.01 -1.92
CA ALA A 175 0.42 -10.67 -3.07
C ALA A 175 1.30 -10.33 -4.28
N TYR A 176 0.90 -10.80 -5.46
CA TYR A 176 1.57 -10.50 -6.73
C TYR A 176 0.56 -9.86 -7.69
N CYS A 177 0.82 -8.62 -8.09
CA CYS A 177 0.02 -7.91 -9.08
C CYS A 177 0.58 -8.17 -10.49
N ALA A 178 -0.12 -9.03 -11.23
CA ALA A 178 0.18 -9.38 -12.62
C ALA A 178 -0.71 -8.60 -13.59
N LEU A 179 -0.18 -8.28 -14.77
CA LEU A 179 -1.02 -7.98 -15.94
C LEU A 179 -1.51 -9.30 -16.50
N THR A 180 -2.82 -9.45 -16.63
CA THR A 180 -3.45 -10.67 -17.14
C THR A 180 -4.37 -10.34 -18.31
N PHE A 181 -4.37 -11.22 -19.31
CA PHE A 181 -5.33 -11.21 -20.40
C PHE A 181 -5.87 -12.64 -20.54
N THR A 182 -7.19 -12.78 -20.62
CA THR A 182 -7.83 -14.06 -20.86
C THR A 182 -8.49 -14.02 -22.23
N GLY A 183 -8.20 -15.01 -23.06
CA GLY A 183 -8.78 -15.18 -24.39
C GLY A 183 -9.64 -16.43 -24.44
N GLU A 184 -10.57 -16.47 -25.39
CA GLU A 184 -11.41 -17.66 -25.65
C GLU A 184 -10.58 -18.87 -26.13
N THR A 185 -9.40 -18.62 -26.69
CA THR A 185 -8.42 -19.62 -27.13
C THR A 185 -7.02 -19.19 -26.70
N ASP A 186 -6.09 -20.14 -26.60
CA ASP A 186 -4.68 -19.87 -26.27
C ASP A 186 -4.05 -18.85 -27.23
N GLN A 187 -4.33 -18.99 -28.54
CA GLN A 187 -3.84 -18.05 -29.54
C GLN A 187 -4.35 -16.62 -29.27
N LYS A 188 -5.65 -16.44 -29.03
CA LYS A 188 -6.22 -15.11 -28.70
C LYS A 188 -5.66 -14.58 -27.37
N ALA A 189 -5.42 -15.46 -26.41
CA ALA A 189 -4.83 -15.11 -25.13
C ALA A 189 -3.40 -14.58 -25.30
N GLU A 190 -2.58 -15.26 -26.11
CA GLU A 190 -1.22 -14.80 -26.43
C GLU A 190 -1.22 -13.48 -27.21
N GLU A 191 -2.07 -13.35 -28.24
CA GLU A 191 -2.18 -12.12 -29.02
C GLU A 191 -2.58 -10.92 -28.15
N GLY A 192 -3.54 -11.11 -27.25
CA GLY A 192 -3.93 -10.09 -26.27
C GLY A 192 -2.85 -9.81 -25.23
N GLY A 193 -2.20 -10.85 -24.72
CA GLY A 193 -1.08 -10.75 -23.78
C GLY A 193 0.10 -9.98 -24.37
N ARG A 194 0.44 -10.20 -25.64
CA ARG A 194 1.49 -9.43 -26.36
C ARG A 194 1.19 -7.92 -26.39
N LYS A 195 -0.08 -7.51 -26.42
CA LYS A 195 -0.47 -6.09 -26.34
C LYS A 195 -0.17 -5.49 -24.96
N LEU A 196 -0.30 -6.27 -23.89
CA LEU A 196 0.05 -5.82 -22.53
C LEU A 196 1.56 -5.58 -22.37
N LEU A 197 2.40 -6.28 -23.14
CA LEU A 197 3.85 -6.09 -23.11
C LEU A 197 4.28 -4.67 -23.51
N TRP A 198 3.47 -3.93 -24.27
CA TRP A 198 3.75 -2.53 -24.58
C TRP A 198 3.99 -1.70 -23.31
N TYR A 199 3.19 -1.92 -22.25
CA TYR A 199 3.33 -1.23 -20.98
C TYR A 199 4.67 -1.56 -20.31
N LEU A 200 5.07 -2.83 -20.30
CA LEU A 200 6.34 -3.28 -19.73
C LEU A 200 7.53 -2.73 -20.52
N ASN A 201 7.44 -2.70 -21.84
CA ASN A 201 8.49 -2.24 -22.74
C ASN A 201 8.72 -0.72 -22.63
N LYS A 202 7.66 0.09 -22.48
CA LYS A 202 7.80 1.54 -22.26
C LYS A 202 8.39 1.91 -20.90
N ARG A 203 8.27 1.03 -19.90
CA ARG A 203 8.73 1.29 -18.53
C ARG A 203 10.21 0.95 -18.32
N ARG A 204 10.83 0.22 -19.26
CA ARG A 204 12.28 -0.02 -19.24
C ARG A 204 12.99 1.31 -19.55
N PRO A 205 13.98 1.75 -18.75
CA PRO A 205 14.82 2.86 -19.15
C PRO A 205 15.45 2.51 -20.50
N VAL A 206 15.42 3.46 -21.43
CA VAL A 206 16.24 3.38 -22.64
C VAL A 206 17.68 3.38 -22.13
N GLY A 207 18.39 2.27 -22.37
CA GLY A 207 19.81 2.14 -22.03
C GLY A 207 20.67 3.12 -22.81
#